data_AF-A0A359DAU9-F1
#
_entry.id   AF-A0A359DAU9-F1
#
_cell.length_a   1.000
_cell.length_b   1.000
_cell.length_c   1.000
_cell.angle_alpha   90.00
_cell.angle_beta   90.00
_cell.angle_gamma   90.00
#
_symmetry.space_group_name_H-M   'P 1'
#
loop_
_entity.id
_entity.type
_entity.pdbx_description
1 polymer ?
#
loop_
_entity_poly.entity_id
_entity_poly.type
_entity_poly.pdbx_seq_one_letter_code
_entity_poly.pdbx_strand_id
1 'polypeptide(L)'
;MSTRRDFIKQFSLLAGLGALASTGLGLNAPRVRAALANSWYMPDENELQERIFLAFAASTTVWEDWATPVNNCIALLAKTIAKYQPVTVLCRANQLALAKSKCGTTNIKFLTMPLDDIWVRDYGGCFVVDGQGG
;
A
#
# COMPACT_ATOMS: atom_id res chain seq x y z
N MET A 1 -19.17 -8.74 -57.88
CA MET A 1 -19.37 -10.12 -57.40
C MET A 1 -18.02 -10.64 -56.92
N SER A 2 -17.91 -11.07 -55.65
CA SER A 2 -16.67 -11.65 -55.13
C SER A 2 -16.45 -13.04 -55.75
N THR A 3 -15.22 -13.34 -56.17
CA THR A 3 -14.89 -14.64 -56.75
C THR A 3 -14.44 -15.63 -55.67
N ARG A 4 -14.50 -16.93 -55.95
CA ARG A 4 -14.00 -17.98 -55.02
C ARG A 4 -12.54 -17.76 -54.61
N ARG A 5 -11.74 -17.12 -55.48
CA ARG A 5 -10.34 -16.78 -55.21
C ARG A 5 -10.19 -15.66 -54.19
N ASP A 6 -11.15 -14.73 -54.17
CA ASP A 6 -11.18 -13.63 -53.20
C ASP A 6 -11.61 -14.14 -51.83
N PHE A 7 -12.55 -15.09 -51.79
CA PHE A 7 -12.98 -15.75 -50.55
C PHE A 7 -11.84 -16.55 -49.89
N ILE A 8 -11.08 -17.33 -50.67
CA ILE A 8 -9.96 -18.13 -50.13
C ILE A 8 -8.84 -17.21 -49.60
N LYS A 9 -8.55 -16.10 -50.28
CA LYS A 9 -7.58 -15.10 -49.81
C LYS A 9 -8.01 -14.43 -48.50
N GLN A 10 -9.29 -14.10 -48.38
CA GLN A 10 -9.83 -13.50 -47.15
C GLN A 10 -9.84 -14.49 -45.98
N PHE A 11 -10.17 -15.76 -46.24
CA PHE A 11 -10.23 -16.79 -45.21
C PHE A 11 -8.84 -17.18 -44.66
N SER A 12 -7.83 -17.21 -45.53
CA SER A 12 -6.44 -17.49 -45.13
C SER A 12 -5.81 -16.34 -44.32
N LEU A 13 -6.22 -15.08 -44.56
CA LEU A 13 -5.82 -13.94 -43.73
C LEU A 13 -6.39 -14.01 -42.31
N LEU A 14 -7.67 -14.39 -42.17
CA LEU A 14 -8.36 -14.54 -40.88
C LEU A 14 -7.81 -15.71 -40.04
N ALA A 15 -7.46 -16.83 -40.67
CA ALA A 15 -6.86 -17.97 -39.98
C ALA A 15 -5.44 -17.66 -39.46
N GLY A 16 -4.65 -16.87 -40.18
CA GLY A 16 -3.31 -16.43 -39.75
C GLY A 16 -3.33 -15.46 -38.56
N LEU A 17 -4.33 -14.57 -38.50
CA LEU A 17 -4.54 -13.64 -37.38
C LEU A 17 -5.03 -14.34 -36.10
N GLY A 18 -5.87 -15.37 -36.23
CA GLY A 18 -6.34 -16.17 -35.08
C GLY A 18 -5.24 -16.98 -34.40
N ALA A 19 -4.29 -17.53 -35.17
CA ALA A 19 -3.19 -18.32 -34.64
C ALA A 19 -2.14 -17.48 -33.88
N LEU A 20 -1.97 -16.20 -34.22
CA LEU A 20 -1.07 -15.27 -33.51
C LEU A 20 -1.63 -14.80 -32.16
N ALA A 21 -2.95 -14.81 -31.98
CA ALA A 21 -3.58 -14.47 -30.70
C ALA A 21 -3.47 -15.60 -29.66
N SER A 22 -3.36 -16.86 -30.10
CA SER A 22 -3.30 -18.04 -29.21
C SER A 22 -1.89 -18.42 -28.74
N THR A 23 -0.82 -17.83 -29.28
CA THR A 23 0.58 -18.13 -28.90
C THR A 23 1.11 -17.24 -27.78
N GLY A 24 0.28 -16.38 -27.18
CA GLY A 24 0.68 -15.49 -26.09
C GLY A 24 1.69 -14.40 -26.49
N LEU A 25 1.97 -14.26 -27.80
CA LEU A 25 2.89 -13.26 -28.37
C LEU A 25 2.15 -12.07 -29.02
N GLY A 26 0.83 -12.00 -28.86
CA GLY A 26 0.00 -10.94 -29.40
C GLY A 26 -0.11 -9.74 -28.46
N LEU A 27 0.52 -8.64 -28.88
CA LEU A 27 0.24 -7.24 -28.53
C LEU A 27 0.13 -6.96 -27.03
N ASN A 28 1.17 -6.29 -26.49
CA ASN A 28 1.05 -5.50 -25.27
C ASN A 28 -0.29 -4.76 -25.31
N ALA A 29 -1.28 -5.26 -24.55
CA ALA A 29 -2.46 -4.47 -24.25
C ALA A 29 -1.90 -3.14 -23.77
N PRO A 30 -2.33 -1.99 -24.34
CA PRO A 30 -1.85 -0.73 -23.83
C PRO A 30 -2.32 -0.76 -22.37
N ARG A 31 -1.38 -0.93 -21.44
CA ARG A 31 -1.62 -0.51 -20.07
C ARG A 31 -2.02 0.93 -20.26
N VAL A 32 -3.29 1.24 -20.04
CA VAL A 32 -3.76 2.60 -19.93
C VAL A 32 -3.08 3.12 -18.67
N ARG A 33 -1.80 3.46 -18.80
CA ARG A 33 -1.13 4.36 -17.88
C ARG A 33 -1.80 5.68 -18.19
N ALA A 34 -2.68 6.11 -17.30
CA ALA A 34 -3.15 7.47 -17.31
C ALA A 34 -1.90 8.36 -17.37
N ALA A 35 -1.65 8.96 -18.54
CA ALA A 35 -0.51 9.84 -18.72
C ALA A 35 -0.87 11.16 -18.03
N LEU A 36 -0.59 11.22 -16.74
CA LEU A 36 -0.42 12.48 -16.03
C LEU A 36 1.08 12.77 -16.02
N ALA A 37 1.43 13.96 -16.49
CA ALA A 37 2.79 14.49 -16.38
C ALA A 37 3.28 14.27 -14.94
N ASN A 38 4.43 13.60 -14.80
CA ASN A 38 4.95 12.98 -13.58
C ASN A 38 4.00 11.89 -13.04
N SER A 39 4.20 10.64 -13.49
CA SER A 39 3.35 9.52 -13.12
C SER A 39 3.65 9.03 -11.70
N TRP A 40 3.08 9.73 -10.72
CA TRP A 40 3.00 9.26 -9.35
C TRP A 40 2.35 7.88 -9.29
N TYR A 41 2.95 6.96 -8.55
CA TYR A 41 2.43 5.62 -8.34
C TYR A 41 2.64 5.17 -6.90
N MET A 42 1.77 4.28 -6.42
CA MET A 42 1.94 3.63 -5.12
C MET A 42 2.95 2.47 -5.30
N PRO A 43 4.11 2.50 -4.63
CA PRO A 43 5.05 1.39 -4.70
C PRO A 43 4.49 0.13 -4.01
N ASP A 44 5.07 -1.03 -4.33
CA ASP A 44 4.78 -2.27 -3.61
C ASP A 44 5.24 -2.15 -2.15
N GLU A 45 4.58 -2.85 -1.23
CA GLU A 45 4.95 -2.81 0.18
C GLU A 45 6.32 -3.45 0.45
N ASN A 46 6.84 -4.29 -0.46
CA ASN A 46 8.17 -4.88 -0.32
C ASN A 46 9.33 -3.96 -0.75
N GLU A 47 9.04 -2.80 -1.35
CA GLU A 47 10.04 -1.82 -1.75
C GLU A 47 10.67 -1.10 -0.54
N LEU A 48 11.72 -0.32 -0.76
CA LEU A 48 12.37 0.44 0.32
C LEU A 48 11.40 1.45 0.95
N GLN A 49 11.25 1.35 2.27
CA GLN A 49 10.37 2.21 3.05
C GLN A 49 11.17 3.19 3.92
N GLU A 50 10.78 4.46 3.97
CA GLU A 50 11.42 5.44 4.86
C GLU A 50 11.00 5.22 6.33
N ARG A 51 9.75 4.81 6.56
CA ARG A 51 9.18 4.67 7.91
C ARG A 51 7.86 3.89 7.93
N ILE A 52 7.51 3.41 9.12
CA ILE A 52 6.20 2.85 9.44
C ILE A 52 5.43 3.77 10.39
N PHE A 53 4.10 3.79 10.22
CA PHE A 53 3.16 4.44 11.12
C PHE A 53 2.32 3.41 11.86
N LEU A 54 2.16 3.60 13.17
CA LEU A 54 1.29 2.81 14.05
C LEU A 54 0.47 3.75 14.92
N ALA A 55 -0.70 3.34 15.40
CA ALA A 55 -1.47 4.10 16.38
C ALA A 55 -1.57 3.37 17.72
N PHE A 56 -1.12 4.05 18.77
CA PHE A 56 -1.32 3.68 20.16
C PHE A 56 -2.57 4.44 20.65
N ALA A 57 -3.74 3.84 20.42
CA ALA A 57 -5.02 4.50 20.63
C ALA A 57 -6.15 3.54 21.01
N ALA A 58 -5.87 2.28 21.35
CA ALA A 58 -6.93 1.35 21.75
C ALA A 58 -7.62 1.91 22.99
N SER A 59 -8.95 1.97 22.94
CA SER A 59 -9.82 2.53 23.98
C SER A 59 -10.75 1.46 24.53
N THR A 60 -11.21 1.61 25.76
CA THR A 60 -12.17 0.69 26.38
C THR A 60 -13.55 0.75 25.73
N THR A 61 -13.87 1.82 25.01
CA THR A 61 -15.13 1.94 24.25
C THR A 61 -15.19 0.95 23.09
N VAL A 62 -14.06 0.67 22.44
CA VAL A 62 -13.98 -0.26 21.31
C VAL A 62 -13.50 -1.64 21.74
N TRP A 63 -12.52 -1.68 22.64
CA TRP A 63 -11.78 -2.90 23.00
C TRP A 63 -12.10 -3.41 24.41
N GLU A 64 -12.97 -2.74 25.17
CA GLU A 64 -13.34 -3.16 26.54
C GLU A 64 -12.10 -3.46 27.40
N ASP A 65 -12.06 -4.61 28.08
CA ASP A 65 -10.94 -5.06 28.90
C ASP A 65 -9.66 -5.36 28.10
N TRP A 66 -9.75 -5.45 26.77
CA TRP A 66 -8.62 -5.67 25.87
C TRP A 66 -7.86 -4.41 25.49
N ALA A 67 -8.36 -3.21 25.82
CA ALA A 67 -7.70 -1.96 25.43
C ALA A 67 -6.23 -1.88 25.88
N THR A 68 -5.93 -2.36 27.09
CA THR A 68 -4.55 -2.42 27.60
C THR A 68 -3.71 -3.50 26.91
N PRO A 69 -4.16 -4.77 26.82
CA PRO A 69 -3.49 -5.79 26.02
C PRO A 69 -3.18 -5.37 24.57
N VAL A 70 -4.13 -4.74 23.88
CA VAL A 70 -3.97 -4.27 22.50
C VAL A 70 -2.92 -3.18 22.41
N ASN A 71 -2.97 -2.17 23.28
CA ASN A 71 -1.93 -1.15 23.33
C ASN A 71 -0.54 -1.74 23.67
N ASN A 72 -0.46 -2.77 24.51
CA ASN A 72 0.80 -3.48 24.76
C ASN A 72 1.29 -4.22 23.50
N CYS A 73 0.39 -4.79 22.70
CA CYS A 73 0.72 -5.41 21.41
C CYS A 73 1.24 -4.37 20.41
N ILE A 74 0.56 -3.23 20.26
CA ILE A 74 1.03 -2.10 19.44
C ILE A 74 2.42 -1.64 19.87
N ALA A 75 2.67 -1.54 21.17
CA ALA A 75 3.99 -1.18 21.68
C ALA A 75 5.06 -2.23 21.35
N LEU A 76 4.73 -3.52 21.38
CA LEU A 76 5.62 -4.60 20.96
C LEU A 76 5.93 -4.54 19.45
N LEU A 77 4.93 -4.24 18.62
CA LEU A 77 5.10 -4.03 17.18
C LEU A 77 6.05 -2.85 16.92
N ALA A 78 5.79 -1.70 17.55
CA ALA A 78 6.63 -0.51 17.41
C ALA A 78 8.11 -0.81 17.74
N LYS A 79 8.36 -1.47 18.88
CA LYS A 79 9.72 -1.89 19.30
C LYS A 79 10.37 -2.85 18.33
N THR A 80 9.60 -3.79 17.78
CA THR A 80 10.11 -4.81 16.86
C THR A 80 10.49 -4.18 15.53
N ILE A 81 9.61 -3.35 14.97
CA ILE A 81 9.83 -2.67 13.69
C ILE A 81 10.98 -1.65 13.79
N ALA A 82 11.09 -0.95 14.93
CA ALA A 82 12.14 0.06 15.18
C ALA A 82 13.58 -0.48 15.06
N LYS A 83 13.77 -1.82 15.12
CA LYS A 83 15.07 -2.47 14.87
C LYS A 83 15.49 -2.43 13.40
N TYR A 84 14.54 -2.29 12.49
CA TYR A 84 14.75 -2.39 11.03
C TYR A 84 14.48 -1.07 10.32
N GLN A 85 13.48 -0.30 10.78
CA GLN A 85 13.06 0.94 10.14
C GLN A 85 12.49 1.94 11.15
N PRO A 86 12.60 3.26 10.89
CA PRO A 86 12.02 4.29 11.75
C PRO A 86 10.50 4.12 11.91
N VAL A 87 10.00 4.31 13.13
CA VAL A 87 8.57 4.21 13.43
C VAL A 87 8.03 5.56 13.90
N THR A 88 6.81 5.89 13.48
CA THR A 88 6.03 6.98 14.06
C THR A 88 4.79 6.42 14.72
N VAL A 89 4.70 6.63 16.04
CA VAL A 89 3.55 6.24 16.83
C VAL A 89 2.62 7.43 16.97
N LEU A 90 1.44 7.33 16.37
CA LEU A 90 0.32 8.24 16.57
C LEU A 90 -0.30 7.92 17.93
N CYS A 91 -0.63 8.94 18.72
CA CYS A 91 -1.32 8.73 20.00
C CYS A 91 -2.14 9.96 20.39
N ARG A 92 -3.11 9.77 21.28
CA ARG A 92 -3.82 10.90 21.90
C ARG A 92 -2.88 11.65 22.84
N ALA A 93 -3.08 12.96 22.99
CA ALA A 93 -2.23 13.80 23.84
C ALA A 93 -2.15 13.27 25.29
N ASN A 94 -3.28 12.81 25.85
CA ASN A 94 -3.35 12.22 27.20
C ASN A 94 -2.68 10.83 27.30
N GLN A 95 -2.39 10.16 26.19
CA GLN A 95 -1.73 8.85 26.15
C GLN A 95 -0.23 8.95 25.81
N LEU A 96 0.30 10.14 25.49
CA LEU A 96 1.67 10.32 25.04
C LEU A 96 2.72 9.76 26.01
N ALA A 97 2.58 10.04 27.30
CA ALA A 97 3.52 9.56 28.31
C ALA A 97 3.52 8.01 28.40
N LEU A 98 2.34 7.41 28.37
CA LEU A 98 2.18 5.95 28.38
C LEU A 98 2.74 5.32 27.10
N ALA A 99 2.45 5.90 25.93
CA ALA A 99 2.97 5.44 24.64
C ALA A 99 4.51 5.46 24.63
N LYS A 100 5.12 6.56 25.08
CA LYS A 100 6.59 6.66 25.22
C LYS A 100 7.16 5.59 26.15
N SER A 101 6.54 5.38 27.30
CA SER A 101 6.97 4.37 28.27
C SER A 101 6.88 2.95 27.71
N LYS A 102 5.80 2.61 26.98
CA LYS A 102 5.55 1.25 26.48
C LYS A 102 6.32 0.93 25.20
N CYS A 103 6.35 1.86 24.26
CA CYS A 103 7.00 1.71 22.96
C CYS A 103 8.52 1.95 23.02
N GLY A 104 9.01 2.71 24.01
CA GLY A 104 10.38 3.21 24.00
C GLY A 104 10.59 4.34 22.99
N THR A 105 11.83 4.86 22.92
CA THR A 105 12.15 6.06 22.13
C THR A 105 13.28 5.86 21.11
N THR A 106 13.90 4.68 21.06
CA THR A 106 14.96 4.38 20.10
C THR A 106 14.34 4.18 18.71
N ASN A 107 14.74 5.02 17.74
CA ASN A 107 14.22 5.00 16.36
C ASN A 107 12.68 5.14 16.26
N ILE A 108 12.06 5.76 17.27
CA ILE A 108 10.61 5.97 17.35
C ILE A 108 10.34 7.46 17.57
N LYS A 109 9.50 8.06 16.73
CA LYS A 109 8.92 9.40 16.91
C LYS A 109 7.45 9.28 17.35
N PHE A 110 6.96 10.27 18.09
CA PHE A 110 5.57 10.33 18.53
C PHE A 110 4.89 11.55 17.93
N LEU A 111 3.69 11.36 17.39
CA LEU A 111 2.85 12.44 16.88
C LEU A 111 1.52 12.40 17.62
N THR A 112 1.18 13.50 18.30
CA THR A 112 -0.08 13.61 19.03
C THR A 112 -1.20 14.11 18.14
N MET A 113 -2.32 13.42 18.10
CA MET A 113 -3.52 13.84 17.38
C MET A 113 -4.79 13.19 17.97
N PRO A 114 -5.98 13.74 17.69
CA PRO A 114 -7.24 13.04 17.95
C PRO A 114 -7.28 11.74 17.15
N LEU A 115 -7.61 10.64 17.82
CA LEU A 115 -7.70 9.31 17.22
C LEU A 115 -8.92 8.60 17.82
N ASP A 116 -9.67 7.89 17.00
CA ASP A 116 -10.79 7.07 17.46
C ASP A 116 -10.32 5.64 17.80
N ASP A 117 -9.45 5.04 16.98
CA ASP A 117 -8.92 3.69 17.19
C ASP A 117 -7.51 3.48 16.58
N ILE A 118 -7.01 2.24 16.54
CA ILE A 118 -5.61 1.88 16.18
C ILE A 118 -5.35 1.62 14.69
N TRP A 119 -6.38 1.64 13.84
CA TRP A 119 -6.32 1.13 12.45
C TRP A 119 -5.72 2.11 11.43
N VAL A 120 -4.47 2.54 11.64
CA VAL A 120 -3.76 3.48 10.73
C VAL A 120 -3.73 2.99 9.28
N ARG A 121 -3.80 1.68 9.05
CA ARG A 121 -3.88 1.12 7.70
C ARG A 121 -5.08 1.64 6.92
N ASP A 122 -6.20 1.89 7.59
CA ASP A 122 -7.47 2.16 6.94
C ASP A 122 -7.72 3.67 6.80
N TYR A 123 -7.34 4.45 7.82
CA TYR A 123 -7.52 5.91 7.81
C TYR A 123 -6.24 6.70 7.46
N GLY A 124 -5.10 6.03 7.35
CA GLY A 124 -3.82 6.64 7.00
C GLY A 124 -3.73 6.99 5.50
N GLY A 125 -2.72 7.79 5.16
CA GLY A 125 -2.43 8.11 3.77
C GLY A 125 -1.80 6.93 3.02
N CYS A 126 -2.22 6.71 1.77
CA CYS A 126 -1.49 5.87 0.83
C CYS A 126 -0.41 6.72 0.15
N PHE A 127 0.86 6.48 0.51
CA PHE A 127 1.98 7.20 -0.06
C PHE A 127 2.20 6.80 -1.53
N VAL A 128 2.48 7.78 -2.36
CA VAL A 128 2.83 7.63 -3.77
C VAL A 128 4.18 8.29 -4.03
N VAL A 129 4.89 7.82 -5.05
CA VAL A 129 6.20 8.35 -5.48
C VAL A 129 6.23 8.59 -6.99
N ASP A 130 7.05 9.53 -7.45
CA ASP A 130 7.22 9.87 -8.87
C ASP A 130 8.50 9.29 -9.50
N GLY A 131 9.38 8.69 -8.69
CA GLY A 131 10.68 8.13 -9.10
C GLY A 131 11.83 9.14 -9.23
N GLN A 132 11.64 10.40 -8.81
CA GLN A 132 12.58 11.52 -8.94
C GLN A 132 12.96 12.16 -7.59
N GLY A 133 12.69 11.49 -6.47
CA GLY A 133 13.03 11.93 -5.12
C GLY A 133 11.83 12.33 -4.26
N GLY A 134 10.63 12.06 -4.75
CA GLY A 134 9.36 12.26 -4.07
C GLY A 134 8.29 12.25 -5.11
#